data_AF-A0A5A9XNH1-F1
#
_entry.id   AF-A0A5A9XNH1-F1
#
_cell.length_a   1.000
_cell.length_b   1.000
_cell.length_c   1.000
_cell.angle_alpha   90.00
_cell.angle_beta   90.00
_cell.angle_gamma   90.00
#
_symmetry.space_group_name_H-M   'P 1'
#
loop_
_entity.id
_entity.type
_entity.pdbx_description
1 polymer ?
#
loop_
_entity_poly.entity_id
_entity_poly.type
_entity_poly.pdbx_seq_one_letter_code
_entity_poly.pdbx_strand_id
1 'polypeptide(L)'
;MRIILPLSTLLLVLSGNALAGSGYDRCIKEQDALKKKEAGACSGFSYLLNPSACFATQKALREYTATDKCKKIGSAENADSGVPPVVPVKQAVSGGNSGGGNPAVEVKKPEPAVPHPENTCEQLKDENARLKAEIIRLMTENKQLRKTGQ
;
A
#
# COMPACT_ATOMS: atom_id res chain seq x y z
N MET A 1 -28.55 -42.12 -28.38
CA MET A 1 -27.39 -41.37 -27.83
C MET A 1 -27.59 -39.89 -28.06
N ARG A 2 -27.63 -39.10 -26.98
CA ARG A 2 -27.28 -37.66 -26.87
C ARG A 2 -27.70 -37.18 -25.49
N ILE A 3 -26.85 -37.43 -24.49
CA ILE A 3 -26.91 -36.70 -23.22
C ILE A 3 -25.84 -35.64 -23.37
N ILE A 4 -26.25 -34.43 -23.74
CA ILE A 4 -25.37 -33.28 -23.82
C ILE A 4 -25.84 -32.30 -22.75
N LEU A 5 -24.89 -31.96 -21.86
CA LEU A 5 -24.86 -30.85 -20.89
C LEU A 5 -25.61 -31.04 -19.56
N PRO A 6 -24.83 -31.25 -18.49
CA PRO A 6 -24.94 -30.35 -17.35
C PRO A 6 -23.55 -29.91 -16.85
N LEU A 7 -22.62 -29.54 -17.75
CA LEU A 7 -21.32 -28.99 -17.32
C LEU A 7 -21.28 -27.45 -17.29
N SER A 8 -22.25 -26.79 -17.92
CA SER A 8 -22.25 -25.33 -18.06
C SER A 8 -22.74 -24.58 -16.82
N THR A 9 -23.51 -25.22 -15.94
CA THR A 9 -24.05 -24.57 -14.73
C THR A 9 -23.03 -24.49 -13.59
N LEU A 10 -22.02 -25.36 -13.56
CA LEU A 10 -20.99 -25.34 -12.52
C LEU A 10 -20.04 -24.13 -12.67
N LEU A 11 -19.80 -23.66 -13.90
CA LEU A 11 -18.94 -22.50 -14.15
C LEU A 11 -19.58 -21.16 -13.74
N LEU A 12 -20.91 -21.07 -13.71
CA LEU A 12 -21.61 -19.83 -13.31
C LEU A 12 -21.66 -19.63 -11.78
N VAL A 13 -21.44 -20.67 -10.98
CA VAL A 13 -21.41 -20.55 -9.51
C VAL A 13 -20.07 -20.00 -9.02
N LEU A 14 -19.00 -20.14 -9.82
CA LEU A 14 -17.67 -19.63 -9.46
C LEU A 14 -17.53 -18.11 -9.61
N SER A 15 -18.40 -17.47 -10.39
CA SER A 15 -18.44 -16.02 -10.62
C SER A 15 -19.45 -15.27 -9.74
N GLY A 16 -20.19 -15.98 -8.87
CA GLY A 16 -21.41 -15.48 -8.23
C GLY A 16 -21.33 -14.95 -6.80
N ASN A 17 -20.14 -14.66 -6.25
CA ASN A 17 -20.02 -13.98 -4.95
C ASN A 17 -19.38 -12.59 -5.12
N ALA A 18 -19.94 -11.78 -6.01
CA ALA A 18 -19.87 -10.34 -5.84
C ALA A 18 -20.77 -10.01 -4.63
N LEU A 19 -20.25 -10.22 -3.41
CA LEU A 19 -20.80 -9.53 -2.24
C LEU A 19 -20.85 -8.05 -2.61
N ALA A 20 -22.02 -7.44 -2.44
CA ALA A 20 -22.28 -6.01 -2.62
C ALA A 20 -21.50 -5.17 -1.60
N GLY A 21 -20.17 -5.24 -1.66
CA GLY A 21 -19.24 -4.36 -0.98
C GLY A 21 -18.63 -3.44 -2.02
N SER A 22 -18.32 -2.22 -1.62
CA SER A 22 -17.58 -1.28 -2.47
C SER A 22 -16.28 -1.94 -2.95
N GLY A 23 -15.82 -1.62 -4.15
CA GLY A 23 -14.50 -2.01 -4.64
C GLY A 23 -13.40 -1.52 -3.70
N TYR A 24 -13.64 -0.43 -2.96
CA TYR A 24 -12.84 -0.04 -1.80
C TYR A 24 -12.75 -1.15 -0.74
N ASP A 25 -13.87 -1.69 -0.24
CA ASP A 25 -13.88 -2.76 0.79
C ASP A 25 -13.17 -4.03 0.32
N ARG A 26 -13.34 -4.37 -0.96
CA ARG A 26 -12.62 -5.49 -1.59
C ARG A 26 -11.11 -5.24 -1.59
N CYS A 27 -10.68 -4.04 -1.98
CA CYS A 27 -9.27 -3.67 -1.98
C CYS A 27 -8.65 -3.73 -0.59
N ILE A 28 -9.36 -3.24 0.44
CA ILE A 28 -8.89 -3.30 1.84
C ILE A 28 -8.74 -4.76 2.29
N LYS A 29 -9.70 -5.63 1.99
CA LYS A 29 -9.59 -7.06 2.31
C LYS A 29 -8.38 -7.71 1.63
N GLU A 30 -8.11 -7.39 0.38
CA GLU A 30 -6.93 -7.88 -0.34
C GLU A 30 -5.63 -7.35 0.28
N GLN A 31 -5.59 -6.07 0.65
CA GLN A 31 -4.44 -5.47 1.33
C GLN A 31 -4.17 -6.15 2.68
N ASP A 32 -5.20 -6.43 3.47
CA ASP A 32 -5.05 -7.10 4.76
C ASP A 32 -4.65 -8.57 4.61
N ALA A 33 -5.12 -9.25 3.55
CA ALA A 33 -4.64 -10.59 3.21
C ALA A 33 -3.14 -10.58 2.85
N LEU A 34 -2.67 -9.55 2.13
CA LEU A 34 -1.24 -9.36 1.84
C LEU A 34 -0.42 -9.09 3.10
N LYS A 35 -0.92 -8.26 4.03
CA LYS A 35 -0.26 -8.03 5.33
C LYS A 35 -0.13 -9.32 6.15
N LYS A 36 -1.18 -10.15 6.18
CA LYS A 36 -1.14 -11.45 6.88
C LYS A 36 -0.11 -12.40 6.25
N LYS A 37 -0.02 -12.43 4.92
CA LYS A 37 0.99 -13.22 4.21
C LYS A 37 2.41 -12.72 4.49
N GLU A 38 2.60 -11.40 4.51
CA GLU A 38 3.88 -10.77 4.83
C GLU A 38 4.30 -11.09 6.26
N ALA A 39 3.41 -10.93 7.25
CA ALA A 39 3.68 -11.34 8.63
C ALA A 39 4.05 -12.83 8.76
N GLY A 40 3.41 -13.72 8.00
CA GLY A 40 3.74 -15.14 8.00
C GLY A 40 5.07 -15.48 7.31
N ALA A 41 5.39 -14.81 6.20
CA ALA A 41 6.61 -15.04 5.44
C ALA A 41 7.85 -14.39 6.10
N CYS A 42 7.66 -13.25 6.77
CA CYS A 42 8.70 -12.48 7.42
C CYS A 42 8.89 -12.83 8.91
N SER A 43 8.22 -13.85 9.44
CA SER A 43 8.33 -14.25 10.85
C SER A 43 9.06 -15.58 11.06
N GLY A 44 9.76 -15.64 12.20
CA GLY A 44 10.30 -16.86 12.79
C GLY A 44 11.08 -17.75 11.82
N PHE A 45 10.69 -19.02 11.76
CA PHE A 45 11.38 -20.03 10.95
C PHE A 45 11.10 -19.89 9.44
N SER A 46 9.95 -19.32 9.06
CA SER A 46 9.59 -19.10 7.65
C SER A 46 10.58 -18.16 6.95
N TYR A 47 11.00 -17.10 7.64
CA TYR A 47 12.03 -16.18 7.12
C TYR A 47 13.39 -16.86 6.98
N LEU A 48 13.76 -17.74 7.93
CA LEU A 48 15.05 -18.46 7.89
C LEU A 48 15.08 -19.50 6.75
N LEU A 49 13.97 -20.19 6.52
CA LEU A 49 13.87 -21.20 5.46
C LEU A 49 13.66 -20.57 4.07
N ASN A 50 12.99 -19.42 3.99
CA ASN A 50 12.69 -18.75 2.72
C ASN A 50 12.65 -17.22 2.88
N PRO A 51 13.82 -16.57 2.98
CA PRO A 51 13.87 -15.11 3.11
C PRO A 51 13.34 -14.40 1.86
N SER A 52 13.48 -15.02 0.67
CA SER A 52 12.96 -14.45 -0.58
C SER A 52 11.43 -14.29 -0.59
N ALA A 53 10.69 -15.16 0.09
CA ALA A 53 9.25 -15.03 0.21
C ALA A 53 8.85 -13.77 0.97
N CYS A 54 9.57 -13.45 2.06
CA CYS A 54 9.37 -12.21 2.80
C CYS A 54 9.54 -10.99 1.91
N PHE A 55 10.68 -10.89 1.21
CA PHE A 55 10.94 -9.77 0.28
C PHE A 55 9.90 -9.66 -0.83
N ALA A 56 9.45 -10.78 -1.40
CA ALA A 56 8.41 -10.79 -2.42
C ALA A 56 7.07 -10.26 -1.87
N THR A 57 6.67 -10.71 -0.67
CA THR A 57 5.44 -10.22 -0.01
C THR A 57 5.53 -8.76 0.38
N GLN A 58 6.70 -8.30 0.84
CA GLN A 58 6.93 -6.92 1.24
C GLN A 58 6.93 -5.98 0.03
N LYS A 59 7.48 -6.42 -1.12
CA LYS A 59 7.41 -5.69 -2.39
C LYS A 59 5.96 -5.55 -2.86
N ALA A 60 5.20 -6.64 -2.86
CA ALA A 60 3.78 -6.62 -3.24
C ALA A 60 2.97 -5.69 -2.32
N LEU A 61 3.24 -5.70 -1.01
CA LEU A 61 2.57 -4.80 -0.07
C LEU A 61 2.95 -3.34 -0.30
N ARG A 62 4.22 -3.04 -0.60
CA ARG A 62 4.68 -1.68 -0.95
C ARG A 62 3.99 -1.14 -2.19
N GLU A 63 3.74 -1.95 -3.21
CA GLU A 63 3.01 -1.48 -4.40
C GLU A 63 1.58 -1.05 -4.06
N TYR A 64 0.92 -1.73 -3.11
CA TYR A 64 -0.40 -1.37 -2.63
C TYR A 64 -0.41 -0.10 -1.78
N THR A 65 0.58 0.08 -0.88
CA THR A 65 0.66 1.24 0.00
C THR A 65 1.22 2.49 -0.68
N ALA A 66 2.24 2.36 -1.53
CA ALA A 66 2.88 3.49 -2.21
C ALA A 66 1.95 4.17 -3.23
N THR A 67 1.00 3.43 -3.80
CA THR A 67 0.07 3.96 -4.79
C THR A 67 -1.25 4.44 -4.20
N ASP A 68 -1.45 4.29 -2.87
CA ASP A 68 -2.73 4.52 -2.20
C ASP A 68 -3.90 3.86 -2.97
N LYS A 69 -3.66 2.64 -3.47
CA LYS A 69 -4.52 1.96 -4.46
C LYS A 69 -5.97 1.89 -4.02
N CYS A 70 -6.22 1.49 -2.77
CA CYS A 70 -7.58 1.39 -2.24
C CYS A 70 -8.23 2.76 -2.12
N LYS A 71 -7.51 3.77 -1.61
CA LYS A 71 -8.03 5.14 -1.51
C LYS A 71 -8.44 5.70 -2.88
N LYS A 72 -7.67 5.44 -3.93
CA LYS A 72 -8.01 5.85 -5.31
C LYS A 72 -9.29 5.20 -5.81
N ILE A 73 -9.49 3.91 -5.52
CA ILE A 73 -10.73 3.19 -5.86
C ILE A 73 -11.90 3.82 -5.11
N GLY A 74 -11.77 4.03 -3.80
CA GLY A 74 -12.82 4.69 -3.02
C GLY A 74 -13.15 6.09 -3.54
N SER A 75 -12.16 6.91 -3.90
CA SER A 75 -12.40 8.23 -4.50
C SER A 75 -13.09 8.16 -5.86
N ALA A 76 -12.75 7.17 -6.70
CA ALA A 76 -13.39 6.97 -7.99
C ALA A 76 -14.86 6.50 -7.86
N GLU A 77 -15.15 5.59 -6.92
CA GLU A 77 -16.50 5.11 -6.65
C GLU A 77 -17.42 6.21 -6.10
N ASN A 78 -16.87 7.10 -5.28
CA ASN A 78 -17.59 8.28 -4.79
C ASN A 78 -17.82 9.33 -5.89
N ALA A 79 -16.95 9.42 -6.90
CA ALA A 79 -17.11 10.32 -8.04
C ALA A 79 -18.14 9.80 -9.06
N ASP A 80 -18.20 8.49 -9.28
CA ASP A 80 -19.13 7.83 -10.23
C ASP A 80 -20.56 7.73 -9.68
N SER A 81 -20.73 7.93 -8.37
CA SER A 81 -22.04 8.05 -7.72
C SER A 81 -22.67 9.45 -7.83
N GLY A 82 -22.01 10.37 -8.55
CA GLY A 82 -22.49 11.72 -8.80
C GLY A 82 -23.48 11.81 -9.98
N VAL A 83 -24.77 11.98 -9.64
CA VAL A 83 -25.89 12.60 -10.39
C VAL A 83 -25.62 13.01 -11.87
N PRO A 84 -26.52 12.68 -12.83
CA PRO A 84 -26.38 13.08 -14.23
C PRO A 84 -26.26 14.61 -14.40
N PRO A 85 -25.53 15.08 -15.43
CA PRO A 85 -25.26 16.50 -15.61
C PRO A 85 -26.57 17.26 -15.84
N VAL A 86 -26.94 18.10 -14.88
CA VAL A 86 -27.96 19.13 -15.08
C VAL A 86 -27.44 20.07 -16.17
N VAL A 87 -28.19 20.11 -17.27
CA VAL A 87 -27.94 20.90 -18.48
C VAL A 87 -27.71 22.38 -18.09
N PRO A 88 -26.66 23.07 -18.60
CA PRO A 88 -26.50 24.49 -18.36
C PRO A 88 -27.58 25.27 -19.11
N VAL A 89 -28.50 25.89 -18.38
CA VAL A 89 -29.38 26.92 -18.94
C VAL A 89 -28.51 28.13 -19.27
N LYS A 90 -28.40 28.42 -20.57
CA LYS A 90 -27.92 29.68 -21.10
C LYS A 90 -28.75 30.83 -20.52
N GLN A 91 -28.10 31.78 -19.85
CA GLN A 91 -28.51 33.18 -19.91
C GLN A 91 -27.29 34.04 -20.21
N ALA A 92 -27.41 34.74 -21.32
CA ALA A 92 -26.49 35.74 -21.83
C ALA A 92 -26.81 37.11 -21.19
N VAL A 93 -25.91 38.07 -21.50
CA VAL A 93 -25.98 39.53 -21.27
C VAL A 93 -25.30 39.96 -19.95
N SER A 94 -24.37 40.92 -19.88
CA SER A 94 -23.59 41.72 -20.85
C SER A 94 -22.65 42.62 -20.03
N GLY A 95 -21.51 43.01 -20.62
CA GLY A 95 -20.65 44.12 -20.18
C GLY A 95 -19.55 43.69 -19.20
N GLY A 96 -18.25 43.80 -19.48
CA GLY A 96 -17.51 44.61 -20.43
C GLY A 96 -16.35 45.24 -19.65
N ASN A 97 -15.11 44.92 -19.99
CA ASN A 97 -14.02 45.86 -20.33
C ASN A 97 -12.63 45.20 -20.21
N SER A 98 -12.02 44.98 -21.38
CA SER A 98 -10.65 45.32 -21.80
C SER A 98 -9.42 45.05 -20.93
N GLY A 99 -8.46 44.33 -21.56
CA GLY A 99 -7.02 44.30 -21.27
C GLY A 99 -6.59 42.97 -20.64
N GLY A 100 -5.73 42.13 -21.21
CA GLY A 100 -4.70 42.27 -22.23
C GLY A 100 -3.52 41.40 -21.80
N GLY A 101 -3.06 40.47 -22.63
CA GLY A 101 -1.77 39.76 -22.48
C GLY A 101 -1.81 38.34 -21.88
N ASN A 102 -1.51 37.35 -22.73
CA ASN A 102 -0.86 36.07 -22.39
C ASN A 102 0.58 36.14 -22.99
N PRO A 103 1.55 35.25 -22.69
CA PRO A 103 1.58 34.12 -21.74
C PRO A 103 2.90 34.01 -20.89
N ALA A 104 2.94 33.02 -19.99
CA ALA A 104 4.11 32.23 -19.56
C ALA A 104 5.35 32.92 -18.92
N VAL A 105 5.56 32.71 -17.60
CA VAL A 105 6.91 32.50 -17.01
C VAL A 105 6.82 31.54 -15.81
N GLU A 106 7.35 30.34 -16.05
CA GLU A 106 8.25 29.54 -15.21
C GLU A 106 8.06 29.55 -13.67
N VAL A 107 7.44 28.47 -13.20
CA VAL A 107 7.61 27.94 -11.85
C VAL A 107 9.06 27.46 -11.68
N LYS A 108 9.79 27.99 -10.71
CA LYS A 108 10.92 27.30 -10.07
C LYS A 108 11.10 27.75 -8.63
N LYS A 109 10.40 27.06 -7.73
CA LYS A 109 10.78 26.98 -6.31
C LYS A 109 11.68 25.75 -6.18
N PRO A 110 12.92 25.87 -5.67
CA PRO A 110 13.76 24.69 -5.46
C PRO A 110 13.11 23.80 -4.39
N GLU A 111 12.85 22.55 -4.75
CA GLU A 111 12.62 21.46 -3.80
C GLU A 111 13.85 21.33 -2.86
N PRO A 112 13.65 21.08 -1.55
CA PRO A 112 14.75 20.71 -0.69
C PRO A 112 15.28 19.34 -1.14
N ALA A 113 16.57 19.32 -1.48
CA ALA A 113 17.30 18.10 -1.84
C ALA A 113 17.09 17.01 -0.78
N VAL A 114 16.57 15.87 -1.23
CA VAL A 114 16.52 14.62 -0.45
C VAL A 114 17.96 14.25 -0.07
N PRO A 115 18.28 14.06 1.23
CA PRO A 115 19.64 13.67 1.63
C PRO A 115 20.02 12.31 1.05
N HIS A 116 21.25 12.24 0.54
CA HIS A 116 21.89 11.08 -0.07
C HIS A 116 21.70 9.76 0.71
N PRO A 117 21.34 8.65 0.04
CA PRO A 117 21.14 7.34 0.68
C PRO A 117 22.44 6.62 1.08
N GLU A 118 23.62 7.11 0.70
CA GLU A 118 24.86 6.34 0.80
C GLU A 118 25.48 6.31 2.22
N ASN A 119 25.11 7.25 3.11
CA ASN A 119 25.59 7.25 4.51
C ASN A 119 24.78 6.31 5.44
N THR A 120 23.63 5.82 4.97
CA THR A 120 22.72 5.05 5.84
C THR A 120 23.18 3.61 6.09
N CYS A 121 23.90 2.99 5.14
CA CYS A 121 24.26 1.58 5.25
C CYS A 121 25.33 1.34 6.33
N GLU A 122 26.39 2.14 6.34
CA GLU A 122 27.45 2.03 7.35
C GLU A 122 26.92 2.42 8.74
N GLN A 123 26.11 3.49 8.83
CA GLN A 123 25.43 3.86 10.07
C GLN A 123 24.56 2.71 10.61
N LEU A 124 23.80 2.03 9.75
CA LEU A 124 22.97 0.89 10.16
C LEU A 124 23.82 -0.31 10.59
N LYS A 125 24.99 -0.55 9.98
CA LYS A 125 25.92 -1.61 10.41
C LYS A 125 26.48 -1.33 11.80
N ASP A 126 26.90 -0.09 12.05
CA ASP A 126 27.44 0.34 13.34
C ASP A 126 26.37 0.25 14.43
N GLU A 127 25.14 0.70 14.14
CA GLU A 127 24.02 0.56 15.05
C GLU A 127 23.67 -0.91 15.31
N ASN A 128 23.73 -1.77 14.30
CA ASN A 128 23.49 -3.21 14.46
C ASN A 128 24.57 -3.87 15.32
N ALA A 129 25.84 -3.50 15.12
CA ALA A 129 26.96 -3.99 15.94
C ALA A 129 26.81 -3.56 17.40
N ARG A 130 26.47 -2.28 17.63
CA ARG A 130 26.19 -1.74 18.98
C ARG A 130 25.04 -2.48 19.66
N LEU A 131 23.92 -2.67 18.96
CA LEU A 131 22.75 -3.36 19.51
C LEU A 131 23.04 -4.83 19.83
N LYS A 132 23.82 -5.53 18.99
CA LYS A 132 24.25 -6.91 19.28
C LYS A 132 25.09 -7.00 20.56
N ALA A 133 26.03 -6.08 20.75
CA ALA A 133 26.83 -6.04 21.96
C ALA A 133 25.97 -5.82 23.21
N GLU A 134 24.99 -4.92 23.12
CA GLU A 134 24.07 -4.63 24.23
C GLU A 134 23.16 -5.81 24.57
N ILE A 135 22.66 -6.54 23.56
CA ILE A 135 21.88 -7.76 23.77
C ILE A 135 22.72 -8.80 24.53
N ILE A 136 23.98 -9.02 24.14
CA ILE A 136 24.87 -9.98 24.81
C ILE A 136 25.12 -9.55 26.26
N ARG A 137 25.34 -8.26 26.51
CA ARG A 137 25.53 -7.69 27.85
C ARG A 137 24.30 -7.96 28.72
N LEU A 138 23.10 -7.57 28.25
CA LEU A 138 21.84 -7.75 28.98
C LEU A 138 21.49 -9.21 29.22
N MET A 139 21.77 -10.10 28.25
CA MET A 139 21.58 -11.54 28.43
C MET A 139 22.49 -12.09 29.53
N THR A 140 23.74 -11.64 29.57
CA THR A 140 24.70 -12.05 30.60
C THR A 140 24.27 -11.54 31.97
N GLU A 141 23.86 -10.28 32.06
CA GLU A 141 23.35 -9.65 33.28
C GLU A 141 22.11 -10.39 33.81
N ASN A 142 21.11 -10.66 32.95
CA ASN A 142 19.93 -11.45 33.33
C ASN A 142 20.29 -12.86 33.78
N LYS A 143 21.27 -13.51 33.14
CA LYS A 143 21.72 -14.84 33.54
C LYS A 143 22.38 -14.82 34.93
N GLN A 144 23.11 -13.76 35.27
CA GLN A 144 23.69 -13.60 36.61
C GLN A 144 22.61 -13.33 37.65
N LEU A 145 21.67 -12.41 37.37
CA LEU A 145 20.56 -12.10 38.28
C LEU A 145 19.71 -13.33 38.61
N ARG A 146 19.46 -14.20 37.62
CA ARG A 146 18.76 -15.48 37.84
C ARG A 146 19.54 -16.47 38.71
N LYS A 147 20.87 -16.40 38.71
CA LYS A 147 21.72 -17.26 39.56
C LYS A 147 21.86 -16.73 40.98
N THR A 148 21.83 -15.41 41.16
CA THR A 148 21.93 -14.77 42.49
C THR A 148 20.60 -14.65 43.20
N GLY A 149 19.48 -14.81 42.49
CA GLY A 149 18.12 -14.81 43.04
C GLY A 149 17.56 -16.20 43.40
N GLN A 150 18.39 -17.25 43.27
CA GLN A 150 18.16 -18.59 43.84
C GLN A 150 19.03 -18.76 45.07
#